data_AF-A0A1F4ZCY5-F1
#
_entry.id   AF-A0A1F4ZCY5-F1
#
_cell.length_a   1.000
_cell.length_b   1.000
_cell.length_c   1.000
_cell.angle_alpha   90.00
_cell.angle_beta   90.00
_cell.angle_gamma   90.00
#
_symmetry.space_group_name_H-M   'P 1'
#
loop_
_entity.id
_entity.type
_entity.pdbx_description
1 polymer ?
#
loop_
_entity_poly.entity_id
_entity_poly.type
_entity_poly.pdbx_seq_one_letter_code
_entity_poly.pdbx_strand_id
1 'polypeptide(L)'
;MTRRGFTLVELVVVIGLSGLIFVVVSGLTVSLLTVGTKNRHQQTLEQARDDVTSDISNIVKWREGILAWDNNRLQVGDVVYEKSGDRFLKNGVSLLGENVVVTEMGIENYSALEDYPSLIVGLKIESRVLPQVKDEIKLVVSRRKTTIETDL
;
A
#
# COMPACT_ATOMS: atom_id res chain seq x y z
N MET A 1 -62.46 26.16 15.00
CA MET A 1 -61.28 25.45 14.46
C MET A 1 -61.70 24.04 14.08
N THR A 2 -61.96 23.80 12.80
CA THR A 2 -62.30 22.47 12.28
C THR A 2 -61.03 21.61 12.25
N ARG A 3 -60.94 20.61 13.12
CA ARG A 3 -59.90 19.58 13.05
C ARG A 3 -60.15 18.77 11.76
N ARG A 4 -59.40 19.08 10.70
CA ARG A 4 -59.33 18.21 9.51
C ARG A 4 -58.49 16.99 9.91
N GLY A 5 -59.13 15.84 10.05
CA GLY A 5 -58.43 14.57 10.21
C GLY A 5 -57.67 14.22 8.93
N PHE A 6 -56.49 13.62 9.07
CA PHE A 6 -55.72 13.12 7.93
C PHE A 6 -56.52 12.06 7.17
N THR A 7 -56.56 12.17 5.85
CA THR A 7 -57.15 11.12 5.02
C THR A 7 -56.23 9.91 4.96
N LEU A 8 -56.81 8.72 4.82
CA LEU A 8 -56.05 7.46 4.75
C LEU A 8 -55.06 7.46 3.57
N VAL A 9 -55.42 8.14 2.48
CA VAL A 9 -54.56 8.34 1.30
C VAL A 9 -53.36 9.25 1.62
N GLU A 10 -53.57 10.39 2.30
CA GLU A 10 -52.45 11.25 2.72
C GLU A 10 -51.48 10.50 3.63
N LEU A 11 -51.98 9.65 4.52
CA LEU A 11 -51.14 8.86 5.43
C LEU A 11 -50.29 7.81 4.68
N VAL A 12 -50.87 7.14 3.68
CA VAL A 12 -50.14 6.19 2.82
C VAL A 12 -49.08 6.91 1.98
N VAL A 13 -49.40 8.09 1.43
CA VAL A 13 -48.44 8.89 0.67
C VAL A 13 -47.27 9.34 1.55
N VAL A 14 -47.54 9.81 2.77
CA VAL A 14 -46.50 10.22 3.72
C VAL A 14 -45.61 9.04 4.10
N ILE A 15 -46.18 7.87 4.44
CA ILE A 15 -45.39 6.68 4.78
C ILE A 15 -44.54 6.21 3.58
N GLY A 16 -45.11 6.22 2.37
CA GLY A 16 -44.40 5.85 1.15
C GLY A 16 -43.22 6.79 0.87
N LEU A 17 -43.44 8.10 1.00
CA LEU A 17 -42.38 9.10 0.80
C LEU A 17 -41.28 8.99 1.86
N SER A 18 -41.66 8.82 3.13
CA SER A 18 -40.71 8.63 4.23
C SER A 18 -39.90 7.34 4.06
N GLY A 19 -40.52 6.25 3.62
CA GLY A 19 -39.83 4.99 3.33
C GLY A 19 -38.82 5.13 2.20
N LEU A 20 -39.18 5.83 1.12
CA LEU A 20 -38.28 6.07 -0.01
C LEU A 20 -37.07 6.92 0.40
N ILE A 21 -37.30 7.99 1.16
CA ILE A 21 -36.22 8.82 1.73
C ILE A 21 -35.32 7.96 2.62
N PHE A 22 -35.89 7.11 3.47
CA PHE A 22 -35.11 6.26 4.36
C PHE A 22 -34.19 5.28 3.61
N VAL A 23 -34.67 4.66 2.54
CA VAL A 23 -33.87 3.76 1.69
C VAL A 23 -32.71 4.51 1.03
N VAL A 24 -32.98 5.69 0.47
CA VAL A 24 -31.96 6.51 -0.19
C VAL A 24 -30.89 6.95 0.81
N VAL A 25 -31.31 7.47 1.97
CA VAL A 25 -30.38 7.92 3.02
C VAL A 25 -29.54 6.75 3.54
N SER A 26 -30.15 5.59 3.82
CA SER A 26 -29.43 4.41 4.29
C SER A 26 -28.39 3.93 3.28
N GLY A 27 -28.73 3.91 1.99
CA GLY A 27 -27.79 3.55 0.92
C GLY A 27 -26.59 4.50 0.84
N LEU A 28 -26.83 5.81 0.96
CA LEU A 28 -25.77 6.82 1.00
C LEU A 28 -24.88 6.66 2.24
N THR A 29 -25.46 6.42 3.42
CA THR A 29 -24.69 6.20 4.65
C THR A 29 -23.78 4.98 4.54
N VAL A 30 -24.29 3.85 4.05
CA VAL A 30 -23.49 2.63 3.84
C VAL A 30 -22.36 2.88 2.84
N SER A 31 -22.64 3.59 1.75
CA SER A 31 -21.64 3.96 0.75
C SER A 31 -20.51 4.80 1.37
N LEU A 32 -20.85 5.84 2.15
CA LEU A 32 -19.87 6.70 2.81
C LEU A 32 -19.01 5.94 3.83
N LEU A 33 -19.61 5.06 4.62
CA LEU A 33 -18.87 4.22 5.58
C LEU A 33 -17.92 3.24 4.87
N THR A 34 -18.36 2.68 3.74
CA THR A 34 -17.55 1.76 2.92
C THR A 34 -16.36 2.50 2.31
N VAL A 35 -16.58 3.71 1.76
CA VAL A 35 -15.51 4.57 1.23
C VAL A 35 -14.52 4.95 2.33
N GLY A 36 -15.00 5.34 3.51
CA GLY A 36 -14.12 5.68 4.64
C GLY A 36 -13.23 4.51 5.08
N THR A 37 -13.79 3.29 5.10
CA THR A 37 -13.04 2.08 5.44
C THR A 37 -11.99 1.77 4.37
N LYS A 38 -12.39 1.78 3.09
CA LYS A 38 -11.46 1.57 1.96
C LYS A 38 -10.31 2.57 1.97
N ASN A 39 -10.59 3.84 2.19
CA ASN A 39 -9.56 4.90 2.23
C ASN A 39 -8.55 4.67 3.35
N ARG A 40 -8.97 4.22 4.54
CA ARG A 40 -8.05 3.89 5.64
C ARG A 40 -7.11 2.74 5.28
N HIS A 41 -7.62 1.71 4.61
CA HIS A 41 -6.78 0.59 4.17
C HIS A 41 -5.82 1.01 3.05
N GLN A 42 -6.25 1.89 2.13
CA GLN A 42 -5.35 2.47 1.13
C GLN A 42 -4.23 3.29 1.79
N GLN A 43 -4.56 4.16 2.75
CA GLN A 43 -3.55 4.92 3.50
C GLN A 43 -2.54 4.03 4.24
N THR A 44 -2.99 2.88 4.75
CA THR A 44 -2.08 1.90 5.39
C THR A 44 -1.11 1.29 4.40
N LEU A 45 -1.56 0.99 3.16
CA LEU A 45 -0.68 0.48 2.11
C LEU A 45 0.28 1.56 1.59
N GLU A 46 -0.18 2.81 1.46
CA GLU A 46 0.66 3.95 1.09
C GLU A 46 1.77 4.18 2.13
N GLN A 47 1.45 4.13 3.42
CA GLN A 47 2.45 4.19 4.49
C GLN A 47 3.46 3.05 4.41
N ALA A 48 2.98 1.80 4.23
CA ALA A 48 3.86 0.64 4.04
C ALA A 48 4.78 0.80 2.82
N ARG A 49 4.27 1.37 1.72
CA ARG A 49 5.05 1.67 0.53
C ARG A 49 6.11 2.73 0.80
N ASP A 50 5.75 3.82 1.47
CA ASP A 50 6.67 4.90 1.78
C ASP A 50 7.78 4.44 2.74
N ASP A 51 7.43 3.64 3.75
CA ASP A 51 8.39 3.04 4.68
C ASP A 51 9.39 2.13 3.95
N VAL A 52 8.91 1.23 3.08
CA VAL A 52 9.78 0.34 2.27
C VAL A 52 10.66 1.16 1.33
N THR A 53 10.06 2.11 0.62
CA THR A 53 10.76 2.97 -0.37
C THR A 53 11.86 3.78 0.31
N SER A 54 11.54 4.43 1.44
CA SER A 54 12.47 5.23 2.21
C SER A 54 13.58 4.38 2.81
N ASP A 55 13.24 3.23 3.41
CA ASP A 55 14.22 2.36 4.06
C ASP A 55 15.21 1.77 3.05
N ILE A 56 14.73 1.15 1.97
CA ILE A 56 15.61 0.57 0.94
C ILE A 56 16.44 1.66 0.25
N SER A 57 15.83 2.82 -0.07
CA SER A 57 16.57 3.93 -0.70
C SER A 57 17.68 4.47 0.20
N ASN A 58 17.43 4.61 1.50
CA ASN A 58 18.44 5.07 2.45
C ASN A 58 19.55 4.03 2.62
N ILE A 59 19.19 2.75 2.79
CA ILE A 59 20.17 1.69 2.95
C ILE A 59 21.07 1.58 1.72
N VAL A 60 20.53 1.65 0.50
CA VAL A 60 21.36 1.52 -0.71
C VAL A 60 22.23 2.76 -0.94
N LYS A 61 21.76 3.96 -0.59
CA LYS A 61 22.56 5.19 -0.71
C LYS A 61 23.81 5.17 0.18
N TRP A 62 23.70 4.61 1.38
CA TRP A 62 24.74 4.76 2.41
C TRP A 62 25.58 3.51 2.65
N ARG A 63 25.13 2.32 2.24
CA ARG A 63 25.87 1.06 2.48
C ARG A 63 26.76 0.65 1.32
N GLU A 64 27.71 -0.22 1.64
CA GLU A 64 28.70 -0.80 0.73
C GLU A 64 28.06 -1.79 -0.27
N GLY A 65 27.27 -1.24 -1.21
CA GLY A 65 26.78 -1.96 -2.37
C GLY A 65 25.73 -3.06 -2.09
N ILE A 66 25.19 -3.57 -3.19
CA ILE A 66 24.29 -4.72 -3.20
C ILE A 66 25.17 -5.96 -3.29
N LEU A 67 25.15 -6.81 -2.27
CA LEU A 67 26.01 -7.98 -2.17
C LEU A 67 25.40 -9.20 -2.86
N ALA A 68 24.08 -9.35 -2.77
CA ALA A 68 23.34 -10.45 -3.40
C ALA A 68 21.87 -10.07 -3.59
N TRP A 69 21.24 -10.61 -4.64
CA TRP A 69 19.81 -10.51 -4.85
C TRP A 69 19.25 -11.77 -5.51
N ASP A 70 18.04 -12.15 -5.13
CA ASP A 70 17.19 -13.15 -5.79
C ASP A 70 15.73 -12.66 -5.77
N ASN A 71 14.80 -13.43 -6.35
CA ASN A 71 13.40 -13.01 -6.44
C ASN A 71 12.73 -12.74 -5.08
N ASN A 72 13.20 -13.37 -3.99
CA ASN A 72 12.60 -13.25 -2.65
C ASN A 72 13.54 -12.63 -1.62
N ARG A 73 14.78 -12.28 -1.98
CA ARG A 73 15.78 -11.78 -1.04
C ARG A 73 16.67 -10.73 -1.67
N LEU A 74 16.86 -9.62 -0.97
CA LEU A 74 17.81 -8.56 -1.29
C LEU A 74 18.79 -8.39 -0.14
N GLN A 75 20.09 -8.45 -0.42
CA GLN A 75 21.13 -8.20 0.57
C GLN A 75 21.96 -6.96 0.20
N VAL A 76 21.94 -5.95 1.07
CA VAL A 76 22.65 -4.68 0.91
C VAL A 76 23.54 -4.47 2.15
N GLY A 77 24.84 -4.70 2.01
CA GLY A 77 25.75 -4.81 3.15
C GLY A 77 25.27 -5.84 4.17
N ASP A 78 25.12 -5.44 5.43
CA ASP A 78 24.63 -6.28 6.53
C ASP A 78 23.10 -6.39 6.63
N VAL A 79 22.37 -5.73 5.73
CA VAL A 79 20.90 -5.72 5.76
C VAL A 79 20.38 -6.72 4.74
N VAL A 80 19.58 -7.66 5.22
CA VAL A 80 18.87 -8.65 4.42
C VAL A 80 17.39 -8.34 4.46
N TYR A 81 16.83 -8.04 3.29
CA TYR A 81 15.39 -8.02 3.07
C TYR A 81 14.98 -9.36 2.49
N GLU A 82 13.95 -9.97 3.04
CA GLU A 82 13.44 -11.24 2.53
C GLU A 82 11.91 -11.32 2.62
N LYS A 83 11.31 -11.95 1.61
CA LYS A 83 9.92 -12.37 1.66
C LYS A 83 9.86 -13.75 2.31
N SER A 84 9.22 -13.84 3.47
CA SER A 84 8.97 -15.11 4.16
C SER A 84 7.47 -15.31 4.29
N GLY A 85 6.92 -16.18 3.42
CA GLY A 85 5.47 -16.36 3.28
C GLY A 85 4.78 -15.05 2.91
N ASP A 86 3.90 -14.57 3.80
CA ASP A 86 3.07 -13.38 3.62
C ASP A 86 3.72 -12.09 4.16
N ARG A 87 4.93 -12.18 4.71
CA ARG A 87 5.62 -11.08 5.38
C ARG A 87 6.87 -10.65 4.64
N PHE A 88 7.17 -9.35 4.75
CA PHE A 88 8.42 -8.78 4.32
C PHE A 88 9.28 -8.49 5.54
N LEU A 89 10.38 -9.22 5.66
CA LEU A 89 11.30 -9.19 6.79
C LEU A 89 12.54 -8.39 6.43
N LYS A 90 13.04 -7.61 7.40
CA LYS A 90 14.35 -6.98 7.41
C LYS A 90 15.13 -7.59 8.57
N ASN A 91 16.21 -8.31 8.28
CA ASN A 91 17.03 -9.02 9.26
C ASN A 91 16.19 -9.91 10.20
N GLY A 92 15.16 -10.57 9.66
CA GLY A 92 14.23 -11.42 10.43
C GLY A 92 13.08 -10.71 11.14
N VAL A 93 13.01 -9.36 11.09
CA VAL A 93 11.92 -8.57 11.70
C VAL A 93 10.97 -8.06 10.63
N SER A 94 9.66 -8.17 10.85
CA SER A 94 8.66 -7.65 9.89
C SER A 94 8.81 -6.13 9.75
N LEU A 95 9.09 -5.67 8.52
CA LEU A 95 9.15 -4.23 8.22
C LEU A 95 7.74 -3.64 8.08
N LEU A 96 6.80 -4.48 7.62
CA LEU A 96 5.42 -4.08 7.39
C LEU A 96 4.54 -4.42 8.60
N GLY A 97 3.52 -3.59 8.83
CA GLY A 97 2.52 -3.81 9.87
C GLY A 97 1.63 -5.03 9.59
N GLU A 98 0.97 -5.55 10.62
CA GLU A 98 0.22 -6.82 10.57
C GLU A 98 -0.94 -6.84 9.55
N ASN A 99 -1.41 -5.67 9.14
CA ASN A 99 -2.52 -5.51 8.20
C ASN A 99 -2.10 -5.53 6.73
N VAL A 100 -0.81 -5.66 6.44
CA VAL A 100 -0.24 -5.66 5.08
C VAL A 100 0.35 -7.04 4.80
N VAL A 101 -0.02 -7.60 3.66
CA VAL A 101 0.45 -8.90 3.16
C VAL A 101 1.26 -8.66 1.90
N VAL A 102 2.43 -9.30 1.82
CA VAL A 102 3.25 -9.31 0.60
C VAL A 102 2.96 -10.57 -0.18
N THR A 103 2.33 -10.41 -1.34
CA THR A 103 1.96 -11.53 -2.21
C THR A 103 3.12 -11.98 -3.07
N GLU A 104 3.87 -11.02 -3.62
CA GLU A 104 4.96 -11.27 -4.55
C GLU A 104 6.10 -10.29 -4.30
N MET A 105 7.32 -10.79 -4.43
CA MET A 105 8.54 -10.00 -4.50
C MET A 105 9.27 -10.42 -5.78
N GLY A 106 9.89 -9.46 -6.46
CA GLY A 106 10.69 -9.71 -7.64
C GLY A 106 11.81 -8.69 -7.71
N ILE A 107 13.01 -9.15 -8.08
CA ILE A 107 14.17 -8.27 -8.25
C ILE A 107 14.75 -8.49 -9.63
N GLU A 108 14.69 -7.45 -10.45
CA GLU A 108 15.20 -7.46 -11.81
C GLU A 108 16.46 -6.60 -11.90
N ASN A 109 17.49 -7.10 -12.59
CA ASN A 109 18.64 -6.29 -12.90
C ASN A 109 18.32 -5.39 -14.11
N TYR A 110 18.36 -4.09 -13.88
CA TYR A 110 18.12 -3.02 -14.84
C TYR A 110 19.44 -2.34 -15.31
N SER A 111 20.61 -2.80 -14.85
CA SER A 111 21.88 -2.23 -15.28
C SER A 111 22.41 -2.82 -16.58
N ALA A 112 23.08 -1.97 -17.36
CA ALA A 112 23.87 -2.36 -18.54
C ALA A 112 25.30 -2.81 -18.18
N LEU A 113 25.77 -2.57 -16.95
CA LEU A 113 27.13 -2.86 -16.47
C LEU A 113 27.09 -3.69 -15.18
N GLU A 114 27.85 -4.79 -15.13
CA GLU A 114 27.88 -5.72 -13.98
C GLU A 114 28.46 -5.10 -12.70
N ASP A 115 29.41 -4.16 -12.82
CA ASP A 115 30.11 -3.56 -11.67
C ASP A 115 29.25 -2.54 -10.88
N TYR A 116 28.16 -2.05 -11.49
CA TYR A 116 27.24 -1.08 -10.90
C TYR A 116 25.79 -1.52 -11.13
N PRO A 117 25.30 -2.54 -10.42
CA PRO A 117 23.94 -3.01 -10.60
C PRO A 117 22.94 -1.91 -10.26
N SER A 118 21.99 -1.69 -11.16
CA SER A 118 20.77 -0.94 -10.94
C SER A 118 19.67 -1.98 -10.88
N LEU A 119 19.01 -2.14 -9.74
CA LEU A 119 17.97 -3.15 -9.56
C LEU A 119 16.59 -2.49 -9.53
N ILE A 120 15.61 -3.17 -10.10
CA ILE A 120 14.20 -2.88 -9.88
C ILE A 120 13.71 -3.86 -8.83
N VAL A 121 13.36 -3.33 -7.65
CA VAL A 121 12.75 -4.10 -6.56
C VAL A 121 11.24 -3.91 -6.67
N GLY A 122 10.55 -4.96 -7.07
CA GLY A 122 9.10 -5.05 -7.15
C GLY A 122 8.53 -5.76 -5.93
N LEU A 123 7.53 -5.15 -5.27
CA LEU A 123 6.72 -5.81 -4.25
C LEU A 123 5.24 -5.58 -4.55
N LYS A 124 4.45 -6.65 -4.53
CA LYS A 124 2.99 -6.57 -4.56
C LYS A 124 2.44 -6.74 -3.16
N ILE A 125 1.73 -5.72 -2.68
CA ILE A 125 1.16 -5.67 -1.34
C ILE A 125 -0.36 -5.62 -1.40
N GLU A 126 -1.01 -6.25 -0.42
CA GLU A 126 -2.46 -6.21 -0.27
C GLU A 126 -2.87 -6.08 1.19
N SER A 127 -4.07 -5.56 1.44
CA SER A 127 -4.60 -5.52 2.79
C SER A 127 -5.09 -6.91 3.21
N ARG A 128 -4.66 -7.35 4.40
CA ARG A 128 -5.11 -8.61 5.01
C ARG A 128 -6.63 -8.67 5.21
N VAL A 129 -7.23 -7.54 5.59
CA VAL A 129 -8.66 -7.45 5.94
C VAL A 129 -9.53 -7.22 4.70
N LEU A 130 -8.99 -6.53 3.70
CA LEU A 130 -9.66 -6.21 2.44
C LEU A 130 -8.74 -6.51 1.26
N PRO A 131 -8.65 -7.77 0.79
CA PRO A 131 -7.75 -8.18 -0.30
C PRO A 131 -8.02 -7.50 -1.65
N GLN A 132 -9.15 -6.80 -1.76
CA GLN A 132 -9.51 -6.00 -2.92
C GLN A 132 -8.68 -4.70 -3.02
N VAL A 133 -8.09 -4.27 -1.90
CA VAL A 133 -7.18 -3.14 -1.84
C VAL A 133 -5.76 -3.67 -2.01
N LYS A 134 -5.18 -3.40 -3.18
CA LYS A 134 -3.85 -3.83 -3.60
C LYS A 134 -3.03 -2.64 -4.03
N ASP A 135 -1.73 -2.73 -3.84
CA ASP A 135 -0.76 -1.76 -4.35
C ASP A 135 0.51 -2.49 -4.83
N GLU A 136 1.25 -1.84 -5.71
CA GLU A 136 2.52 -2.35 -6.24
C GLU A 136 3.63 -1.33 -6.01
N ILE A 137 4.64 -1.74 -5.26
CA ILE A 137 5.85 -0.97 -5.02
C ILE A 137 6.85 -1.35 -6.11
N LYS A 138 7.23 -0.39 -6.95
CA LYS A 138 8.38 -0.52 -7.86
C LYS A 138 9.42 0.50 -7.47
N LEU A 139 10.54 0.02 -6.94
CA LEU A 139 11.65 0.86 -6.53
C LEU A 139 12.85 0.60 -7.44
N VAL A 140 13.36 1.65 -8.08
CA VAL A 140 14.62 1.59 -8.82
C VAL A 140 15.74 1.98 -7.88
N VAL A 141 16.67 1.05 -7.71
CA VAL A 141 17.77 1.12 -6.76
C VAL A 141 19.07 1.09 -7.56
N SER A 142 19.78 2.21 -7.63
CA SER A 142 21.01 2.32 -8.45
C SER A 142 22.21 2.74 -7.61
N ARG A 143 23.34 2.07 -7.82
CA ARG A 143 24.64 2.47 -7.26
C ARG A 143 25.20 3.64 -8.07
N ARG A 144 25.24 4.84 -7.48
CA ARG A 144 25.95 6.00 -8.07
C ARG A 144 27.32 6.14 -7.43
N LYS A 145 28.39 6.10 -8.23
CA LYS A 145 29.73 6.53 -7.81
C LYS A 145 29.89 8.00 -8.17
N THR A 146 29.87 8.88 -7.17
CA THR A 146 30.27 10.27 -7.37
C THR A 146 31.78 10.35 -7.12
N THR A 147 32.56 10.39 -8.19
CA THR A 147 33.97 10.78 -8.08
C THR A 147 34.01 12.30 -8.03
N ILE A 148 34.43 12.86 -6.89
CA ILE A 148 34.77 14.28 -6.80
C ILE A 148 36.24 14.38 -7.22
N GLU A 149 36.48 14.69 -8.48
CA GLU A 149 37.82 15.08 -8.92
C GLU A 149 38.11 16.45 -8.28
N THR A 150 39.00 16.45 -7.29
CA THR A 150 39.56 17.68 -6.76
C THR A 150 40.84 17.91 -7.54
N ASP A 151 40.78 18.81 -8.53
CA ASP A 151 41.98 19.32 -9.18
C ASP A 151 42.77 20.10 -8.12
N LEU A 152 43.94 19.58 -7.73
CA LEU A 152 44.98 20.26 -6.97
C LEU A 152 46.26 20.31 -7.80
#